data_AF-V4NBP9-F1
#
_entry.id   AF-V4NBP9-F1
#
_cell.length_a   1.000
_cell.length_b   1.000
_cell.length_c   1.000
_cell.angle_alpha   90.00
_cell.angle_beta   90.00
_cell.angle_gamma   90.00
#
_symmetry.space_group_name_H-M   'P 1'
#
loop_
_entity.id
_entity.type
_entity.pdbx_description
1 polymer ?
#
loop_
_entity_poly.entity_id
_entity_poly.type
_entity_poly.pdbx_seq_one_letter_code
_entity_poly.pdbx_strand_id
1 'polypeptide(L)' 'MSDPLFEDQDDAATPLSPDERAQLIPTYITTRAQLNEAEQQNITEADFWAFQRKRNVLTEDFLFGLHKRMFRNVWR' A
#
# COMPACT_ATOMS: atom_id res chain seq x y z
N MET A 1 2.43 12.08 -23.99
CA MET A 1 2.18 12.64 -22.65
C MET A 1 2.76 11.63 -21.68
N SER A 2 3.66 12.07 -20.83
CA SER A 2 4.17 11.20 -19.78
C SER A 2 3.20 11.18 -18.61
N ASP A 3 3.13 10.04 -17.93
CA ASP A 3 2.21 9.84 -16.82
C ASP A 3 2.96 10.09 -15.50
N PRO A 4 2.54 11.07 -14.68
CA PRO A 4 3.21 11.43 -13.43
C PRO A 4 3.33 10.27 -12.43
N LEU A 5 2.50 9.22 -12.56
CA LEU A 5 2.60 8.01 -11.73
C LEU A 5 3.80 7.12 -12.11
N PHE A 6 4.35 7.30 -13.32
CA PHE A 6 5.48 6.54 -13.87
C PHE A 6 6.76 7.36 -13.99
N GLU A 7 6.67 8.70 -13.95
CA GLU A 7 7.81 9.62 -14.07
C GLU A 7 8.53 9.88 -12.74
N ASP A 8 7.81 9.97 -11.62
CA ASP A 8 8.40 10.08 -10.28
C ASP A 8 8.79 8.69 -9.75
N GLN A 9 9.69 8.02 -10.48
CA GLN A 9 10.45 6.89 -9.93
C GLN A 9 11.46 7.47 -8.94
N ASP A 10 11.07 7.53 -7.67
CA ASP A 10 12.05 7.40 -6.61
C ASP A 10 12.79 6.08 -6.88
N ASP A 11 14.10 6.09 -7.11
CA ASP A 11 14.89 4.90 -7.48
C ASP A 11 14.76 3.75 -6.45
N ALA A 12 14.23 4.05 -5.26
CA ALA A 12 13.94 3.09 -4.20
C ALA A 12 12.59 2.35 -4.36
N ALA A 13 11.67 2.82 -5.21
CA ALA A 13 10.34 2.25 -5.37
C ALA A 13 10.27 1.24 -6.52
N THR A 14 9.56 0.13 -6.31
CA THR A 14 9.26 -0.82 -7.38
C THR A 14 8.39 -0.12 -8.45
N PRO A 15 8.83 -0.09 -9.73
CA PRO A 15 8.03 0.47 -10.81
C PRO A 15 6.70 -0.28 -10.93
N LEU A 16 5.61 0.47 -11.08
CA LEU A 16 4.30 -0.13 -11.32
C LEU A 16 4.11 -0.42 -12.81
N SER A 17 3.69 -1.63 -13.11
CA SER A 17 3.17 -2.02 -14.41
C SER A 17 1.75 -1.47 -14.63
N PRO A 18 1.29 -1.35 -15.89
CA PRO A 18 -0.08 -0.96 -16.20
C PRO A 18 -1.15 -1.87 -15.54
N ASP A 19 -0.87 -3.17 -15.46
CA ASP A 19 -1.77 -4.16 -14.85
C ASP A 19 -1.87 -4.00 -13.33
N GLU A 20 -0.79 -3.59 -12.66
CA GLU A 20 -0.84 -3.24 -11.24
C GLU A 20 -1.69 -1.99 -11.05
N ARG A 21 -1.53 -0.95 -11.87
CA ARG A 21 -2.37 0.26 -11.76
C ARG A 21 -3.86 -0.04 -11.89
N ALA A 22 -4.25 -0.98 -12.76
CA ALA A 22 -5.65 -1.38 -12.92
C ALA A 22 -6.24 -2.00 -11.64
N GLN A 23 -5.39 -2.45 -10.71
CA GLN A 23 -5.79 -3.02 -9.42
C GLN A 23 -5.94 -1.97 -8.32
N LEU A 24 -5.62 -0.69 -8.58
CA LEU A 24 -5.88 0.38 -7.62
C LEU A 24 -7.38 0.55 -7.37
N ILE A 25 -7.76 0.55 -6.10
CA ILE A 25 -9.12 0.85 -5.65
C ILE A 25 -9.40 2.36 -5.71
N PRO A 26 -8.52 3.26 -5.21
CA PRO A 26 -8.82 4.68 -5.17
C PRO A 26 -8.67 5.33 -6.55
N THR A 27 -9.76 5.91 -7.05
CA THR A 27 -9.80 6.51 -8.40
C THR A 27 -9.09 7.85 -8.49
N TYR A 28 -8.72 8.47 -7.36
CA TYR A 28 -8.08 9.79 -7.31
C TYR A 28 -6.55 9.74 -7.37
N ILE A 29 -5.95 8.55 -7.32
CA ILE A 29 -4.49 8.38 -7.36
C ILE A 29 -4.01 8.52 -8.80
N THR A 30 -3.32 9.63 -9.05
CA THR A 30 -2.74 10.02 -10.35
C THR A 30 -1.23 10.23 -10.28
N THR A 31 -0.64 10.29 -9.08
CA THR A 31 0.80 10.45 -8.86
C THR A 31 1.34 9.42 -7.88
N ARG A 32 2.66 9.17 -7.92
CA ARG A 32 3.33 8.27 -6.97
C ARG A 32 3.22 8.77 -5.52
N ALA A 33 3.30 10.08 -5.31
CA ALA A 33 3.13 10.68 -3.99
C ALA A 33 1.74 10.40 -3.37
N GLN A 34 0.67 10.48 -4.17
CA GLN A 34 -0.69 10.15 -3.71
C GLN A 34 -0.84 8.67 -3.36
N LEU A 35 -0.21 7.78 -4.12
CA LEU A 35 -0.18 6.36 -3.81
C LEU A 35 0.53 6.10 -2.48
N ASN A 36 1.74 6.65 -2.32
CA ASN A 36 2.53 6.52 -1.10
C ASN A 36 1.75 7.05 0.12
N GLU A 37 1.04 8.18 -0.02
CA GLU A 37 0.21 8.73 1.06
C GLU A 37 -0.94 7.78 1.43
N ALA A 38 -1.66 7.24 0.44
CA ALA A 38 -2.75 6.30 0.68
C ALA A 38 -2.28 5.00 1.36
N GLU A 39 -1.12 4.46 0.94
CA GLU A 39 -0.50 3.30 1.57
C GLU A 39 -0.05 3.63 3.00
N GLN A 40 0.61 4.76 3.21
CA GLN A 40 1.11 5.17 4.52
C GLN A 40 -0.02 5.32 5.55
N GLN A 41 -1.17 5.87 5.16
CA GLN A 41 -2.34 5.97 6.03
C GLN A 41 -2.83 4.59 6.50
N ASN A 42 -2.93 3.63 5.59
CA ASN A 42 -3.32 2.26 5.93
C ASN A 42 -2.26 1.55 6.79
N ILE A 43 -0.96 1.78 6.52
CA ILE A 43 0.15 1.23 7.32
C ILE A 43 0.04 1.74 8.76
N THR A 44 -0.22 3.03 8.97
CA THR A 44 -0.39 3.58 10.32
C THR A 44 -1.59 2.98 11.06
N GLU A 45 -2.72 2.74 10.38
CA GLU A 45 -3.86 2.00 10.96
C GLU A 45 -3.47 0.56 11.32
N ALA A 46 -2.75 -0.11 10.41
CA ALA A 46 -2.31 -1.48 10.58
C ALA A 46 -1.31 -1.63 11.74
N ASP A 47 -0.38 -0.69 11.89
CA ASP A 47 0.57 -0.60 13.01
C ASP A 47 -0.17 -0.47 14.34
N PHE A 48 -1.12 0.47 14.41
CA PHE A 48 -1.94 0.61 15.62
C PHE A 48 -2.62 -0.71 15.96
N TRP A 49 -3.28 -1.36 15.00
CA TRP A 49 -3.90 -2.67 15.20
C TRP A 49 -2.88 -3.74 15.62
N ALA A 50 -1.69 -3.77 15.03
CA ALA A 50 -0.65 -4.78 15.25
C ALA A 50 -0.12 -4.70 16.68
N PHE A 51 0.18 -3.49 17.16
CA PHE A 51 0.85 -3.25 18.43
C PHE A 51 -0.09 -2.98 19.61
N GLN A 52 -1.41 -2.81 19.38
CA GLN A 52 -2.39 -2.58 20.45
C GLN A 52 -2.45 -3.70 21.51
N ARG A 53 -1.99 -4.92 21.18
CA ARG A 53 -2.00 -6.07 22.10
C ARG A 53 -0.90 -7.06 21.76
N LYS A 54 -0.47 -7.86 22.74
CA LYS A 54 0.47 -8.97 22.51
C LYS A 54 -0.16 -10.01 21.58
N ARG A 55 0.56 -10.38 20.52
CA ARG A 55 0.15 -11.39 19.54
C ARG A 55 1.35 -12.24 19.14
N ASN A 56 1.08 -13.43 18.59
CA ASN A 56 2.12 -14.22 17.94
C ASN A 56 2.35 -13.71 16.52
N VAL A 57 3.39 -12.89 16.36
CA VAL A 57 3.67 -12.15 15.11
C VAL A 57 4.23 -13.02 13.98
N LEU A 58 4.73 -14.22 14.30
CA LEU A 58 5.33 -15.14 13.32
C LEU A 58 4.33 -16.18 12.81
N THR A 59 3.04 -15.94 13.00
CA THR A 59 1.99 -16.80 12.44
C THR A 59 1.56 -16.29 11.07
N GLU A 60 1.25 -17.21 10.18
CA GLU A 60 0.70 -16.93 8.86
C GLU A 60 -0.57 -16.06 8.95
N ASP A 61 -1.47 -16.39 9.88
CA ASP A 61 -2.68 -15.60 10.16
C ASP A 61 -2.38 -14.15 10.53
N PHE A 62 -1.35 -13.92 11.35
CA PHE A 62 -0.95 -12.56 11.71
C PHE A 62 -0.35 -11.83 10.51
N LEU A 63 0.56 -12.46 9.77
CA LEU A 63 1.23 -11.86 8.62
C LEU A 63 0.23 -11.49 7.52
N PHE A 64 -0.67 -12.40 7.13
CA PHE A 64 -1.73 -12.08 6.16
C PHE A 64 -2.72 -11.06 6.71
N GLY A 65 -3.05 -11.14 8.00
CA GLY A 65 -3.93 -10.17 8.65
C GLY A 65 -3.34 -8.75 8.69
N LEU A 66 -2.03 -8.64 8.88
CA LEU A 66 -1.28 -7.38 8.85
C LEU A 66 -1.21 -6.84 7.42
N HIS A 67 -0.73 -7.67 6.48
CA HIS A 67 -0.61 -7.30 5.07
C HIS A 67 -1.94 -6.83 4.48
N LYS A 68 -3.03 -7.56 4.75
CA LYS A 68 -4.37 -7.15 4.31
C LYS A 68 -4.75 -5.78 4.87
N ARG A 69 -4.42 -5.45 6.11
CA ARG A 69 -4.75 -4.13 6.68
C ARG A 69 -3.96 -3.00 6.05
N MET A 70 -2.67 -3.23 5.78
CA MET A 70 -1.79 -2.25 5.15
C MET A 70 -2.25 -1.89 3.73
N PHE A 71 -2.86 -2.83 2.99
CA PHE A 71 -3.04 -2.66 1.55
C PHE A 71 -4.48 -2.81 1.02
N ARG A 72 -5.43 -3.35 1.78
CA ARG A 72 -6.81 -3.64 1.30
C ARG A 72 -7.62 -2.44 0.79
N ASN A 73 -7.26 -1.22 1.19
CA ASN A 73 -7.96 -0.01 0.73
C ASN A 73 -7.30 0.63 -0.50
N VAL A 74 -6.08 0.21 -0.83
CA VAL A 74 -5.32 0.68 -2.00
C VAL A 74 -5.41 -0.33 -3.14
N TRP A 75 -5.28 -1.62 -2.85
CA TRP A 75 -5.14 -2.70 -3.83
C TRP A 75 -6.28 -3.72 -3.73
N ARG A 76 -6.72 -4.22 -4.89
CA ARG A 76 -7.77 -5.25 -5.02
C ARG A 76 -7.30 -6.67 -4.69
#